data_AF-A0A519WMX5-F1
#
_entry.id   AF-A0A519WMX5-F1
#
_cell.length_a   1.000
_cell.length_b   1.000
_cell.length_c   1.000
_cell.angle_alpha   90.00
_cell.angle_beta   90.00
_cell.angle_gamma   90.00
#
_symmetry.space_group_name_H-M   'P 1'
#
loop_
_entity.id
_entity.type
_entity.pdbx_description
1 polymer ?
#
loop_
_entity_poly.entity_id
_entity_poly.type
_entity_poly.pdbx_seq_one_letter_code
_entity_poly.pdbx_strand_id
1 'polypeptide(L)'
;KESEELRDLVHKLQPNCMIGSRIGNDMGDFNVMGDNQEPDYIIGVPWQSPASFFHETWGYRSFQKRGKEEDKVREKLTSLIKVTSRGGNFLLNIGPMGDGAVVPFEKNVLLTIGDWLKKNQEAIYGTDPDPFHISFKWGNLTSRKNKLYLHLLSAPEKGLITLPGLTGKIKSAYVLGENKKAKFTQSASGVDVTVPAGLDIDKEFKVIVLEFVNGFQTPPANVIAANTTPLRLTGDNAFKHYSNSGIDYSNRYQSTVKESWTVNPLQNGSITPTIYFTNEEKGKTLDVEIGGKVSEVALSGGKTEKLNNNPETAKFGPLYQSGSFYSGPGGVHGNLSAISIEKRWPQNNSPAWKEQSSWKNNETYEVPAEMNSATYLLQEITSESDQPYIIGITSGDAVTVSLNGKVLAEHNNPFKERSLKDVILLPLKKGTNKLVVKFYNGFQKSSVIGIHTNEEQVMYKKELKPIAVEKGKFYPFSWQLHKPHSPHTTIGLPNAYIELTSLNK
;
A
#
# COMPACT_ATOMS: atom_id res chain seq x y z
N LYS A 1 18.29 17.23 4.98
CA LYS A 1 18.97 18.50 4.61
C LYS A 1 19.65 18.40 3.24
N GLU A 2 20.71 17.61 3.04
CA GLU A 2 21.38 17.54 1.71
C GLU A 2 20.44 17.10 0.57
N SER A 3 19.61 16.06 0.76
CA SER A 3 18.60 15.65 -0.24
C SER A 3 17.58 16.73 -0.57
N GLU A 4 17.23 17.57 0.41
CA GLU A 4 16.26 18.66 0.27
C GLU A 4 16.90 19.83 -0.51
N GLU A 5 18.10 20.26 -0.13
CA GLU A 5 18.86 21.30 -0.84
C GLU A 5 19.12 20.90 -2.31
N LEU A 6 19.43 19.62 -2.57
CA LEU A 6 19.59 19.11 -3.93
C LEU A 6 18.27 19.15 -4.72
N ARG A 7 17.16 18.73 -4.12
CA ARG A 7 15.84 18.78 -4.72
C ARG A 7 15.46 20.21 -5.09
N ASP A 8 15.59 21.13 -4.15
CA ASP A 8 15.25 22.54 -4.34
C ASP A 8 16.11 23.18 -5.44
N LEU A 9 17.40 22.84 -5.50
CA LEU A 9 18.27 23.28 -6.58
C LEU A 9 17.81 22.76 -7.94
N VAL A 10 17.48 21.46 -8.04
CA VAL A 10 16.99 20.86 -9.29
C VAL A 10 15.70 21.53 -9.74
N HIS A 11 14.71 21.70 -8.85
CA HIS A 11 13.44 22.34 -9.20
C HIS A 11 13.58 23.83 -9.50
N LYS A 12 14.52 24.54 -8.87
CA LYS A 12 14.86 25.93 -9.22
C LYS A 12 15.40 26.03 -10.66
N LEU A 13 16.24 25.09 -11.09
CA LEU A 13 16.87 25.11 -12.41
C LEU A 13 15.97 24.50 -13.50
N GLN A 14 15.20 23.47 -13.17
CA GLN A 14 14.28 22.76 -14.06
C GLN A 14 12.96 22.44 -13.31
N PRO A 15 11.98 23.37 -13.31
CA PRO A 15 10.75 23.24 -12.52
C PRO A 15 9.88 22.02 -12.84
N ASN A 16 10.04 21.43 -14.03
CA ASN A 16 9.31 20.23 -14.45
C ASN A 16 10.11 18.94 -14.29
N CYS A 17 11.36 19.01 -13.80
CA CYS A 17 12.18 17.82 -13.56
C CYS A 17 11.61 17.06 -12.37
N MET A 18 11.33 15.76 -12.56
CA MET A 18 10.91 14.87 -11.50
C MET A 18 12.09 14.13 -10.90
N ILE A 19 12.14 14.05 -9.58
CA ILE A 19 13.19 13.38 -8.83
C ILE A 19 12.68 12.06 -8.27
N GLY A 20 13.38 10.96 -8.53
CA GLY A 20 12.99 9.65 -8.02
C GLY A 20 13.21 9.54 -6.51
N SER A 21 12.35 8.78 -5.83
CA SER A 21 12.42 8.61 -4.37
C SER A 21 13.75 8.04 -3.86
N ARG A 22 14.60 7.47 -4.74
CA ARG A 22 15.99 7.06 -4.44
C ARG A 22 16.93 8.19 -4.03
N ILE A 23 16.54 9.47 -4.15
CA ILE A 23 17.26 10.60 -3.53
C ILE A 23 17.32 10.50 -1.99
N GLY A 24 16.40 9.73 -1.37
CA GLY A 24 16.37 9.49 0.07
C GLY A 24 15.73 10.62 0.87
N ASN A 25 15.62 10.40 2.19
CA ASN A 25 15.00 11.30 3.16
C ASN A 25 13.59 11.78 2.74
N ASP A 26 12.80 10.90 2.09
CA ASP A 26 11.48 11.21 1.54
C ASP A 26 11.42 12.39 0.55
N MET A 27 12.54 12.81 -0.06
CA MET A 27 12.58 13.95 -0.99
C MET A 27 12.22 13.61 -2.45
N GLY A 28 11.57 12.47 -2.70
CA GLY A 28 11.15 12.07 -4.05
C GLY A 28 9.86 12.73 -4.51
N ASP A 29 9.74 13.00 -5.80
CA ASP A 29 8.47 13.38 -6.45
C ASP A 29 7.67 12.15 -6.92
N PHE A 30 8.35 11.02 -7.15
CA PHE A 30 7.73 9.76 -7.54
C PHE A 30 8.43 8.56 -6.90
N ASN A 31 7.69 7.49 -6.68
CA ASN A 31 8.19 6.29 -6.04
C ASN A 31 9.01 5.44 -7.02
N VAL A 32 10.23 5.06 -6.64
CA VAL A 32 11.03 4.08 -7.39
C VAL A 32 11.01 2.77 -6.62
N MET A 33 10.50 1.71 -7.24
CA MET A 33 10.44 0.38 -6.64
C MET A 33 11.84 -0.21 -6.42
N GLY A 34 11.92 -1.29 -5.63
CA GLY A 34 13.14 -2.10 -5.56
C GLY A 34 13.52 -2.66 -6.93
N ASP A 35 14.78 -3.07 -7.05
CA ASP A 35 15.32 -3.62 -8.30
C ASP A 35 14.48 -4.80 -8.80
N ASN A 36 14.02 -4.72 -10.06
CA ASN A 36 13.16 -5.73 -10.71
C ASN A 36 11.82 -5.98 -10.02
N GLN A 37 11.38 -5.13 -9.08
CA GLN A 37 10.13 -5.33 -8.36
C GLN A 37 8.91 -4.85 -9.15
N GLU A 38 7.90 -5.71 -9.22
CA GLU A 38 6.60 -5.47 -9.85
C GLU A 38 5.50 -5.60 -8.78
N PRO A 39 5.12 -4.52 -8.08
CA PRO A 39 4.16 -4.59 -6.97
C PRO A 39 2.81 -5.13 -7.45
N ASP A 40 2.18 -5.98 -6.63
CA ASP A 40 0.84 -6.54 -6.83
C ASP A 40 -0.25 -5.78 -6.05
N TYR A 41 0.13 -4.65 -5.45
CA TYR A 41 -0.74 -3.70 -4.75
C TYR A 41 -0.75 -2.34 -5.47
N ILE A 42 -1.73 -1.50 -5.14
CA ILE A 42 -1.85 -0.15 -5.71
C ILE A 42 -0.87 0.81 -5.06
N ILE A 43 -0.21 1.62 -5.88
CA ILE A 43 0.63 2.73 -5.44
C ILE A 43 -0.14 4.03 -5.68
N GLY A 44 -0.35 4.80 -4.61
CA GLY A 44 -1.15 6.02 -4.60
C GLY A 44 -0.45 7.27 -5.13
N VAL A 45 0.77 7.12 -5.62
CA VAL A 45 1.61 8.21 -6.16
C VAL A 45 2.18 7.79 -7.51
N PRO A 46 2.61 8.73 -8.36
CA PRO A 46 3.40 8.40 -9.55
C PRO A 46 4.58 7.48 -9.18
N TRP A 47 4.83 6.46 -9.98
CA TRP A 47 5.87 5.47 -9.65
C TRP A 47 6.51 4.82 -10.87
N GLN A 48 7.67 4.21 -10.64
CA GLN A 48 8.46 3.53 -11.66
C GLN A 48 9.05 2.23 -11.12
N SER A 49 9.03 1.17 -11.94
CA SER A 49 9.80 -0.05 -11.71
C SER A 49 11.07 -0.05 -12.56
N PRO A 50 12.26 0.03 -11.94
CA PRO A 50 13.51 -0.22 -12.65
C PRO A 50 13.69 -1.72 -12.81
N ALA A 51 13.95 -2.16 -14.04
CA ALA A 51 14.20 -3.56 -14.36
C ALA A 51 15.50 -3.71 -15.16
N SER A 52 16.28 -4.72 -14.81
CA SER A 52 17.43 -5.14 -15.57
C SER A 52 17.02 -6.17 -16.63
N PHE A 53 17.79 -6.22 -17.71
CA PHE A 53 17.57 -7.21 -18.78
C PHE A 53 17.68 -8.65 -18.25
N PHE A 54 18.61 -8.85 -17.33
CA PHE A 54 18.84 -10.08 -16.57
C PHE A 54 18.91 -9.73 -15.07
N HIS A 55 18.19 -10.44 -14.22
CA HIS A 55 18.08 -10.08 -12.80
C HIS A 55 19.43 -10.09 -12.07
N GLU A 56 20.42 -10.81 -12.61
CA GLU A 56 21.74 -10.97 -12.02
C GLU A 56 22.70 -9.81 -12.33
N THR A 57 22.36 -8.89 -13.24
CA THR A 57 23.25 -7.79 -13.64
C THR A 57 22.53 -6.58 -14.24
N TRP A 58 23.01 -5.38 -13.89
CA TRP A 58 22.66 -4.12 -14.54
C TRP A 58 23.65 -3.77 -15.66
N GLY A 59 24.95 -4.02 -15.45
CA GLY A 59 25.98 -3.77 -16.46
C GLY A 59 26.18 -4.93 -17.43
N TYR A 60 26.98 -4.69 -18.48
CA TYR A 60 27.44 -5.75 -19.37
C TYR A 60 28.21 -6.81 -18.59
N ARG A 61 27.92 -8.07 -18.92
CA ARG A 61 28.63 -9.25 -18.39
C ARG A 61 28.89 -10.20 -19.54
N SER A 62 30.17 -10.42 -19.86
CA SER A 62 30.60 -11.25 -20.99
C SER A 62 30.14 -12.71 -20.88
N PHE A 63 30.08 -13.22 -19.65
CA PHE A 63 29.64 -14.59 -19.33
C PHE A 63 28.13 -14.68 -19.00
N GLN A 64 27.33 -13.66 -19.31
CA GLN A 64 25.88 -13.72 -19.11
C GLN A 64 25.28 -14.83 -19.98
N LYS A 65 24.62 -15.80 -19.33
CA LYS A 65 23.87 -16.84 -20.03
C LYS A 65 22.61 -16.23 -20.64
N ARG A 66 22.43 -16.46 -21.93
CA ARG A 66 21.29 -15.98 -22.71
C ARG A 66 20.48 -17.18 -23.16
N GLY A 67 19.18 -17.15 -22.88
CA GLY A 67 18.25 -18.18 -23.32
C GLY A 67 17.78 -17.93 -24.74
N LYS A 68 16.52 -18.28 -25.03
CA LYS A 68 15.86 -17.93 -26.27
C LYS A 68 15.41 -16.47 -26.25
N GLU A 69 15.44 -15.82 -27.41
CA GLU A 69 15.00 -14.42 -27.54
C GLU A 69 13.50 -14.31 -27.28
N GLU A 70 12.70 -15.27 -27.75
CA GLU A 70 11.24 -15.28 -27.59
C GLU A 70 10.81 -15.33 -26.13
N ASP A 71 11.49 -16.16 -25.32
CA ASP A 71 11.23 -16.26 -23.88
C ASP A 71 11.51 -14.91 -23.19
N LYS A 72 12.61 -14.25 -23.58
CA LYS A 72 12.99 -12.94 -23.01
C LYS A 72 12.07 -11.81 -23.47
N VAL A 73 11.60 -11.83 -24.72
CA VAL A 73 10.57 -10.91 -25.22
C VAL A 73 9.29 -11.05 -24.40
N ARG A 74 8.81 -12.28 -24.21
CA ARG A 74 7.59 -12.56 -23.41
C ARG A 74 7.75 -12.12 -21.97
N GLU A 75 8.90 -12.38 -21.35
CA GLU A 75 9.22 -11.91 -19.99
C GLU A 75 9.13 -10.38 -19.90
N LYS A 76 9.86 -9.64 -20.74
CA LYS A 76 9.92 -8.18 -20.63
C LYS A 76 8.65 -7.47 -21.08
N LEU A 77 7.91 -8.00 -22.05
CA LEU A 77 6.56 -7.51 -22.37
C LEU A 77 5.58 -7.75 -21.22
N THR A 78 5.67 -8.90 -20.53
CA THR A 78 4.83 -9.18 -19.35
C THR A 78 5.09 -8.14 -18.25
N SER A 79 6.37 -7.85 -17.97
CA SER A 79 6.76 -6.80 -17.02
C SER A 79 6.22 -5.43 -17.41
N LEU A 80 6.41 -5.02 -18.68
CA LEU A 80 5.89 -3.75 -19.20
C LEU A 80 4.38 -3.65 -18.99
N ILE A 81 3.63 -4.65 -19.44
CA ILE A 81 2.16 -4.68 -19.36
C ILE A 81 1.72 -4.58 -17.89
N LYS A 82 2.25 -5.44 -17.01
CA LYS A 82 1.90 -5.43 -15.57
C LYS A 82 2.15 -4.09 -14.91
N VAL A 83 3.33 -3.49 -15.16
CA VAL A 83 3.70 -2.20 -14.55
C VAL A 83 2.77 -1.09 -15.04
N THR A 84 2.51 -1.02 -16.35
CA THR A 84 1.62 0.01 -16.91
C THR A 84 0.15 -0.19 -16.52
N SER A 85 -0.32 -1.43 -16.41
CA SER A 85 -1.65 -1.77 -15.89
C SER A 85 -1.87 -1.34 -14.45
N ARG A 86 -0.80 -1.08 -13.69
CA ARG A 86 -0.86 -0.61 -12.30
C ARG A 86 -0.48 0.87 -12.16
N GLY A 87 -0.43 1.59 -13.28
CA GLY A 87 -0.17 3.04 -13.33
C GLY A 87 1.29 3.42 -13.16
N GLY A 88 2.21 2.46 -13.30
CA GLY A 88 3.65 2.68 -13.18
C GLY A 88 4.34 2.85 -14.53
N ASN A 89 5.53 3.46 -14.49
CA ASN A 89 6.46 3.47 -15.62
C ASN A 89 7.42 2.28 -15.53
N PHE A 90 7.66 1.60 -16.66
CA PHE A 90 8.64 0.53 -16.76
C PHE A 90 9.96 1.06 -17.32
N LEU A 91 11.02 1.04 -16.52
CA LEU A 91 12.36 1.46 -16.91
C LEU A 91 13.23 0.23 -17.14
N LEU A 92 13.34 -0.20 -18.40
CA LEU A 92 14.21 -1.32 -18.78
C LEU A 92 15.63 -0.85 -19.06
N ASN A 93 16.57 -1.32 -18.25
CA ASN A 93 18.00 -1.07 -18.42
C ASN A 93 18.62 -2.01 -19.46
N ILE A 94 19.63 -1.50 -20.18
CA ILE A 94 20.55 -2.28 -21.02
C ILE A 94 21.98 -2.07 -20.54
N GLY A 95 22.84 -3.07 -20.74
CA GLY A 95 24.27 -2.99 -20.41
C GLY A 95 25.12 -3.01 -21.67
N PRO A 96 25.51 -1.84 -22.24
CA PRO A 96 26.36 -1.78 -23.43
C PRO A 96 27.73 -2.44 -23.20
N MET A 97 28.29 -3.00 -24.28
CA MET A 97 29.65 -3.54 -24.30
C MET A 97 30.68 -2.41 -24.13
N GLY A 98 31.94 -2.78 -23.84
CA GLY A 98 33.02 -1.80 -23.59
C GLY A 98 33.37 -0.91 -24.79
N ASP A 99 32.97 -1.30 -26.01
CA ASP A 99 33.08 -0.52 -27.24
C ASP A 99 31.85 0.37 -27.51
N GLY A 100 30.87 0.37 -26.59
CA GLY A 100 29.62 1.12 -26.70
C GLY A 100 28.49 0.42 -27.46
N ALA A 101 28.74 -0.76 -28.04
CA ALA A 101 27.70 -1.47 -28.79
C ALA A 101 26.70 -2.17 -27.87
N VAL A 102 25.42 -2.22 -28.29
CA VAL A 102 24.40 -3.03 -27.62
C VAL A 102 24.60 -4.50 -27.97
N VAL A 103 24.52 -5.38 -26.97
CA VAL A 103 24.67 -6.82 -27.19
C VAL A 103 23.64 -7.31 -28.23
N PRO A 104 24.03 -8.09 -29.26
CA PRO A 104 23.13 -8.50 -30.34
C PRO A 104 21.81 -9.14 -29.87
N PHE A 105 21.88 -10.02 -28.87
CA PHE A 105 20.68 -10.63 -28.27
C PHE A 105 19.74 -9.60 -27.66
N GLU A 106 20.27 -8.65 -26.88
CA GLU A 106 19.47 -7.61 -26.21
C GLU A 106 18.85 -6.68 -27.27
N LYS A 107 19.63 -6.34 -28.30
CA LYS A 107 19.14 -5.57 -29.47
C LYS A 107 17.97 -6.28 -30.15
N ASN A 108 18.09 -7.57 -30.46
CA ASN A 108 17.03 -8.32 -31.16
C ASN A 108 15.73 -8.35 -30.35
N VAL A 109 15.81 -8.68 -29.07
CA VAL A 109 14.67 -8.66 -28.15
C VAL A 109 14.02 -7.28 -28.10
N LEU A 110 14.80 -6.19 -27.98
CA LEU A 110 14.27 -4.83 -27.96
C LEU A 110 13.60 -4.43 -29.27
N LEU A 111 14.14 -4.85 -30.42
CA LEU A 111 13.54 -4.61 -31.73
C LEU A 111 12.21 -5.38 -31.87
N THR A 112 12.15 -6.64 -31.43
CA THR A 112 10.89 -7.41 -31.42
C THR A 112 9.84 -6.78 -30.50
N ILE A 113 10.23 -6.29 -29.33
CA ILE A 113 9.34 -5.51 -28.45
C ILE A 113 8.87 -4.23 -29.14
N GLY A 114 9.77 -3.52 -29.81
CA GLY A 114 9.47 -2.33 -30.60
C GLY A 114 8.46 -2.60 -31.71
N ASP A 115 8.57 -3.73 -32.40
CA ASP A 115 7.62 -4.13 -33.44
C ASP A 115 6.24 -4.48 -32.88
N TRP A 116 6.18 -5.07 -31.69
CA TRP A 116 4.92 -5.25 -30.97
C TRP A 116 4.31 -3.90 -30.56
N LEU A 117 5.12 -2.97 -30.04
CA LEU A 117 4.68 -1.63 -29.63
C LEU A 117 4.17 -0.80 -30.82
N LYS A 118 4.79 -0.87 -32.01
CA LYS A 118 4.30 -0.17 -33.20
C LYS A 118 2.81 -0.47 -33.48
N LYS A 119 2.36 -1.69 -33.19
CA LYS A 119 0.96 -2.13 -33.35
C LYS A 119 0.09 -1.77 -32.14
N ASN A 120 0.63 -1.87 -30.93
CA ASN A 120 -0.15 -1.88 -29.68
C ASN A 120 0.06 -0.66 -28.77
N GLN A 121 0.87 0.33 -29.18
CA GLN A 121 1.32 1.44 -28.34
C GLN A 121 0.19 2.27 -27.69
N GLU A 122 -1.00 2.37 -28.31
CA GLU A 122 -2.11 3.12 -27.70
C GLU A 122 -2.66 2.46 -26.42
N ALA A 123 -2.42 1.17 -26.25
CA ALA A 123 -2.75 0.40 -25.05
C ALA A 123 -1.68 0.50 -23.94
N ILE A 124 -0.58 1.21 -24.19
CA ILE A 124 0.54 1.37 -23.24
C ILE A 124 0.73 2.85 -22.91
N TYR A 125 1.11 3.67 -23.90
CA TYR A 125 1.44 5.07 -23.65
C TYR A 125 0.18 5.89 -23.34
N GLY A 126 0.25 6.77 -22.34
CA GLY A 126 -0.85 7.67 -21.97
C GLY A 126 -2.14 6.95 -21.58
N THR A 127 -2.01 5.75 -21.01
CA THR A 127 -3.12 5.00 -20.44
C THR A 127 -3.21 5.20 -18.93
N ASP A 128 -4.42 5.06 -18.42
CA ASP A 128 -4.74 4.93 -17.01
C ASP A 128 -4.63 3.46 -16.58
N PRO A 129 -4.43 3.18 -15.28
CA PRO A 129 -4.36 1.82 -14.75
C PRO A 129 -5.64 1.01 -15.00
N ASP A 130 -5.55 -0.28 -14.67
CA ASP A 130 -6.67 -1.20 -14.59
C ASP A 130 -7.77 -0.62 -13.68
N PRO A 131 -8.98 -0.35 -14.22
CA PRO A 131 -10.10 0.15 -13.43
C PRO A 131 -10.79 -0.96 -12.63
N PHE A 132 -10.37 -2.23 -12.79
CA PHE A 132 -10.81 -3.37 -12.02
C PHE A 132 -9.77 -3.67 -10.94
N HIS A 133 -10.20 -3.64 -9.68
CA HIS A 133 -9.34 -4.00 -8.55
C HIS A 133 -9.36 -5.51 -8.27
N ILE A 134 -9.35 -6.32 -9.34
CA ILE A 134 -9.38 -7.79 -9.30
C ILE A 134 -8.39 -8.37 -10.31
N SER A 135 -7.89 -9.58 -10.04
CA SER A 135 -6.94 -10.25 -10.94
C SER A 135 -7.64 -11.11 -11.98
N PHE A 136 -7.19 -11.02 -13.23
CA PHE A 136 -7.64 -11.88 -14.33
C PHE A 136 -6.58 -12.92 -14.67
N LYS A 137 -6.98 -14.19 -14.83
CA LYS A 137 -6.03 -15.29 -15.15
C LYS A 137 -5.41 -15.17 -16.54
N TRP A 138 -6.10 -14.52 -17.48
CA TRP A 138 -5.68 -14.41 -18.88
C TRP A 138 -4.73 -13.23 -19.13
N GLY A 139 -4.63 -12.25 -18.22
CA GLY A 139 -3.85 -11.05 -18.50
C GLY A 139 -4.17 -9.85 -17.61
N ASN A 140 -3.91 -8.65 -18.14
CA ASN A 140 -4.07 -7.37 -17.43
C ASN A 140 -4.82 -6.36 -18.29
N LEU A 141 -5.23 -5.24 -17.68
CA LEU A 141 -5.94 -4.18 -18.37
C LEU A 141 -5.21 -2.84 -18.25
N THR A 142 -5.35 -2.01 -19.28
CA THR A 142 -5.11 -0.58 -19.19
C THR A 142 -6.35 0.13 -19.69
N SER A 143 -6.53 1.39 -19.33
CA SER A 143 -7.73 2.14 -19.68
C SER A 143 -7.43 3.53 -20.21
N ARG A 144 -8.43 4.10 -20.87
CA ARG A 144 -8.55 5.52 -21.21
C ARG A 144 -10.03 5.86 -21.09
N LYS A 145 -10.37 7.15 -21.01
CA LYS A 145 -11.76 7.65 -20.89
C LYS A 145 -12.82 6.83 -21.67
N ASN A 146 -12.59 6.50 -22.93
CA ASN A 146 -13.54 5.79 -23.80
C ASN A 146 -13.05 4.42 -24.31
N LYS A 147 -11.93 3.90 -23.80
CA LYS A 147 -11.36 2.62 -24.26
C LYS A 147 -10.86 1.79 -23.09
N LEU A 148 -11.16 0.51 -23.13
CA LEU A 148 -10.56 -0.50 -22.24
C LEU A 148 -9.72 -1.45 -23.09
N TYR A 149 -8.48 -1.67 -22.69
CA TYR A 149 -7.52 -2.53 -23.39
C TYR A 149 -7.29 -3.80 -22.59
N LEU A 150 -7.60 -4.94 -23.18
CA LEU A 150 -7.45 -6.27 -22.60
C LEU A 150 -6.16 -6.87 -23.13
N HIS A 151 -5.09 -6.89 -22.32
CA HIS A 151 -3.79 -7.46 -22.69
C HIS A 151 -3.77 -8.96 -22.39
N LEU A 152 -3.97 -9.79 -23.41
CA LEU A 152 -4.01 -11.24 -23.29
C LEU A 152 -2.58 -11.79 -23.22
N LEU A 153 -2.15 -12.17 -22.02
CA LEU A 153 -0.87 -12.82 -21.75
C LEU A 153 -0.95 -14.34 -21.90
N SER A 154 -2.16 -14.89 -21.75
CA SER A 154 -2.49 -16.29 -21.99
C SER A 154 -3.90 -16.41 -22.58
N ALA A 155 -4.19 -17.55 -23.21
CA ALA A 155 -5.52 -17.81 -23.75
C ALA A 155 -6.56 -17.89 -22.63
N PRO A 156 -7.67 -17.13 -22.68
CA PRO A 156 -8.77 -17.26 -21.74
C PRO A 156 -9.42 -18.65 -21.82
N GLU A 157 -9.92 -19.15 -20.69
CA GLU A 157 -10.66 -20.40 -20.66
C GLU A 157 -11.87 -20.34 -21.61
N LYS A 158 -12.01 -21.34 -22.49
CA LYS A 158 -13.05 -21.40 -23.53
C LYS A 158 -13.07 -20.17 -24.48
N GLY A 159 -11.98 -19.39 -24.54
CA GLY A 159 -11.91 -18.17 -25.34
C GLY A 159 -12.85 -17.07 -24.85
N LEU A 160 -13.25 -17.07 -23.58
CA LEU A 160 -14.20 -16.11 -23.01
C LEU A 160 -13.51 -15.21 -21.96
N ILE A 161 -13.69 -13.90 -22.10
CA ILE A 161 -13.26 -12.90 -21.11
C ILE A 161 -14.50 -12.31 -20.46
N THR A 162 -14.63 -12.47 -19.15
CA THR A 162 -15.74 -11.89 -18.36
C THR A 162 -15.25 -10.66 -17.61
N LEU A 163 -15.93 -9.53 -17.80
CA LEU A 163 -15.68 -8.24 -17.16
C LEU A 163 -16.87 -7.90 -16.25
N PRO A 164 -16.86 -8.34 -14.98
CA PRO A 164 -18.01 -8.28 -14.11
C PRO A 164 -18.40 -6.84 -13.77
N GLY A 165 -19.69 -6.54 -13.85
CA GLY A 165 -20.28 -5.24 -13.51
C GLY A 165 -19.82 -4.05 -14.37
N LEU A 166 -19.14 -4.30 -15.48
CA LEU A 166 -18.78 -3.27 -16.45
C LEU A 166 -20.03 -2.69 -17.11
N THR A 167 -20.20 -1.37 -17.01
CA THR A 167 -21.31 -0.64 -17.64
C THR A 167 -20.80 0.45 -18.59
N GLY A 168 -21.70 0.98 -19.43
CA GLY A 168 -21.37 1.91 -20.49
C GLY A 168 -21.62 1.30 -21.87
N LYS A 169 -22.13 2.08 -22.82
CA LYS A 169 -22.52 1.57 -24.14
C LYS A 169 -21.29 1.26 -24.98
N ILE A 170 -21.04 -0.03 -25.23
CA ILE A 170 -19.96 -0.48 -26.11
C ILE A 170 -20.33 -0.15 -27.56
N LYS A 171 -19.43 0.56 -28.24
CA LYS A 171 -19.49 0.90 -29.66
C LYS A 171 -18.89 -0.23 -30.50
N SER A 172 -17.75 -0.77 -30.09
CA SER A 172 -17.05 -1.81 -30.84
C SER A 172 -16.12 -2.64 -29.95
N ALA A 173 -15.83 -3.87 -30.39
CA ALA A 173 -14.79 -4.71 -29.82
C ALA A 173 -13.91 -5.29 -30.94
N TYR A 174 -12.59 -5.13 -30.85
CA TYR A 174 -11.66 -5.53 -31.92
C TYR A 174 -10.25 -5.82 -31.40
N VAL A 175 -9.46 -6.54 -32.18
CA VAL A 175 -8.05 -6.81 -31.87
C VAL A 175 -7.21 -5.63 -32.37
N LEU A 176 -6.43 -5.02 -31.47
CA LEU A 176 -5.60 -3.88 -31.81
C LEU A 176 -4.52 -4.27 -32.84
N GLY A 177 -4.35 -3.45 -33.87
CA GLY A 177 -3.38 -3.71 -34.94
C GLY A 177 -3.76 -4.83 -35.91
N GLU A 178 -4.93 -5.46 -35.77
CA GLU A 178 -5.42 -6.51 -36.67
C GLU A 178 -6.84 -6.19 -37.19
N ASN A 179 -7.14 -6.59 -38.42
CA ASN A 179 -8.50 -6.48 -38.97
C ASN A 179 -9.41 -7.63 -38.48
N LYS A 180 -9.50 -7.80 -37.16
CA LYS A 180 -10.33 -8.82 -36.51
C LYS A 180 -11.25 -8.19 -35.46
N LYS A 181 -12.55 -8.46 -35.60
CA LYS A 181 -13.57 -8.04 -34.63
C LYS A 181 -13.75 -9.10 -33.55
N ALA A 182 -13.90 -8.67 -32.30
CA ALA A 182 -14.33 -9.52 -31.20
C ALA A 182 -15.85 -9.43 -31.03
N LYS A 183 -16.48 -10.55 -30.66
CA LYS A 183 -17.89 -10.55 -30.28
C LYS A 183 -17.99 -10.21 -28.80
N PHE A 184 -19.05 -9.52 -28.41
CA PHE A 184 -19.32 -9.24 -27.01
C PHE A 184 -20.82 -9.33 -26.71
N THR A 185 -21.13 -9.67 -25.48
CA THR A 185 -22.49 -9.64 -24.92
C THR A 185 -22.46 -8.74 -23.70
N GLN A 186 -23.39 -7.78 -23.63
CA GLN A 186 -23.52 -6.88 -22.49
C GLN A 186 -24.84 -7.15 -21.77
N SER A 187 -24.77 -7.26 -20.44
CA SER A 187 -25.92 -7.48 -19.57
C SER A 187 -25.81 -6.61 -18.31
N ALA A 188 -26.79 -6.70 -17.41
CA ALA A 188 -26.71 -6.05 -16.10
C ALA A 188 -25.57 -6.60 -15.21
N SER A 189 -25.08 -7.82 -15.48
CA SER A 189 -23.99 -8.44 -14.71
C SER A 189 -22.60 -8.07 -15.22
N GLY A 190 -22.48 -7.37 -16.36
CA GLY A 190 -21.21 -6.96 -16.94
C GLY A 190 -21.13 -7.25 -18.44
N VAL A 191 -19.91 -7.49 -18.91
CA VAL A 191 -19.60 -7.70 -20.33
C VAL A 191 -18.81 -9.00 -20.49
N ASP A 192 -19.27 -9.85 -21.41
CA ASP A 192 -18.52 -11.00 -21.86
C ASP A 192 -17.96 -10.73 -23.27
N VAL A 193 -16.68 -11.01 -23.48
CA VAL A 193 -15.98 -10.81 -24.75
C VAL A 193 -15.46 -12.17 -25.24
N THR A 194 -15.86 -12.56 -26.44
CA THR A 194 -15.36 -13.77 -27.09
C THR A 194 -14.12 -13.45 -27.90
N VAL A 195 -13.02 -14.14 -27.58
CA VAL A 195 -11.75 -14.05 -28.30
C VAL A 195 -11.95 -14.56 -29.74
N PRO A 196 -11.57 -13.78 -30.76
CA PRO A 196 -11.65 -14.23 -32.16
C PRO A 196 -10.84 -15.50 -32.42
N ALA A 197 -11.37 -16.38 -33.29
CA ALA A 197 -10.67 -17.60 -33.69
C ALA A 197 -9.34 -17.30 -34.43
N GLY A 198 -8.39 -18.23 -34.33
CA GLY A 198 -7.10 -18.14 -35.01
C GLY A 198 -6.20 -17.02 -34.50
N LEU A 199 -6.37 -16.59 -33.24
CA LEU A 199 -5.39 -15.76 -32.54
C LEU A 199 -4.39 -16.67 -31.82
N ASP A 200 -3.11 -16.50 -32.16
CA ASP A 200 -2.00 -17.22 -31.53
C ASP A 200 -1.40 -16.34 -30.42
N ILE A 201 -1.97 -16.45 -29.22
CA ILE A 201 -1.60 -15.67 -28.03
C ILE A 201 -0.26 -16.15 -27.44
N ASP A 202 0.07 -17.43 -27.66
CA ASP A 202 1.31 -18.03 -27.20
C ASP A 202 2.51 -17.53 -28.03
N LYS A 203 2.30 -17.26 -29.32
CA LYS A 203 3.32 -16.66 -30.18
C LYS A 203 3.50 -15.15 -29.97
N GLU A 204 2.42 -14.38 -29.88
CA GLU A 204 2.47 -12.92 -29.71
C GLU A 204 1.30 -12.47 -28.82
N PHE A 205 1.59 -11.71 -27.76
CA PHE A 205 0.53 -11.14 -26.91
C PHE A 205 -0.44 -10.30 -27.73
N LYS A 206 -1.74 -10.49 -27.49
CA LYS A 206 -2.81 -9.82 -28.22
C LYS A 206 -3.50 -8.80 -27.32
N VAL A 207 -3.93 -7.70 -27.90
CA VAL A 207 -4.72 -6.68 -27.20
C VAL A 207 -6.10 -6.62 -27.81
N ILE A 208 -7.15 -6.85 -27.02
CA ILE A 208 -8.53 -6.60 -27.43
C ILE A 208 -8.96 -5.25 -26.88
N VAL A 209 -9.51 -4.39 -27.74
CA VAL A 209 -10.05 -3.08 -27.36
C VAL A 209 -11.55 -3.16 -27.24
N LEU A 210 -12.09 -2.65 -26.13
CA LEU A 210 -13.50 -2.27 -26.02
C LEU A 210 -13.60 -0.75 -26.13
N GLU A 211 -14.24 -0.26 -27.19
CA GLU A 211 -14.48 1.17 -27.40
C GLU A 211 -15.91 1.52 -26.94
N PHE A 212 -16.05 2.58 -26.16
CA PHE A 212 -17.32 3.03 -25.59
C PHE A 212 -17.77 4.34 -26.23
N VAL A 213 -19.09 4.53 -26.33
CA VAL A 213 -19.67 5.76 -26.91
C VAL A 213 -19.37 6.98 -26.04
N ASN A 214 -19.61 6.88 -24.73
CA ASN A 214 -19.48 7.98 -23.76
C ASN A 214 -18.79 7.53 -22.47
N GLY A 215 -17.74 6.72 -22.61
CA GLY A 215 -17.03 6.13 -21.48
C GLY A 215 -17.74 4.94 -20.85
N PHE A 216 -17.16 4.46 -19.76
CA PHE A 216 -17.59 3.27 -19.02
C PHE A 216 -17.49 3.50 -17.51
N GLN A 217 -18.09 2.58 -16.75
CA GLN A 217 -17.91 2.51 -15.30
C GLN A 217 -17.65 1.05 -14.91
N THR A 218 -16.73 0.87 -13.97
CA THR A 218 -16.45 -0.41 -13.33
C THR A 218 -17.06 -0.44 -11.93
N PRO A 219 -17.26 -1.64 -11.35
CA PRO A 219 -17.61 -1.75 -9.95
C PRO A 219 -16.55 -1.04 -9.09
N PRO A 220 -16.97 -0.27 -8.08
CA PRO A 220 -16.03 0.41 -7.20
C PRO A 220 -15.23 -0.58 -6.35
N ALA A 221 -14.01 -0.20 -5.97
CA ALA A 221 -13.19 -0.98 -5.05
C ALA A 221 -13.81 -1.01 -3.64
N ASN A 222 -13.56 -2.10 -2.92
CA ASN A 222 -13.77 -2.21 -1.47
C ASN A 222 -15.16 -1.72 -1.00
N VAL A 223 -16.20 -2.37 -1.53
CA VAL A 223 -17.58 -2.07 -1.16
C VAL A 223 -17.88 -2.60 0.23
N ILE A 224 -18.31 -1.71 1.12
CA ILE A 224 -18.79 -2.00 2.46
C ILE A 224 -20.29 -1.76 2.50
N ALA A 225 -21.05 -2.83 2.72
CA ALA A 225 -22.48 -2.73 2.97
C ALA A 225 -22.74 -2.08 4.33
N ALA A 226 -23.54 -1.03 4.37
CA ALA A 226 -23.99 -0.39 5.61
C ALA A 226 -25.12 -1.20 6.26
N ASN A 227 -24.77 -2.40 6.74
CA ASN A 227 -25.70 -3.36 7.35
C ASN A 227 -25.80 -3.20 8.88
N THR A 228 -24.91 -2.42 9.47
CA THR A 228 -24.83 -2.17 10.92
C THR A 228 -24.80 -0.66 11.15
N THR A 229 -25.33 -0.22 12.28
CA THR A 229 -25.22 1.17 12.73
C THR A 229 -24.78 1.15 14.20
N PRO A 230 -23.65 1.76 14.55
CA PRO A 230 -22.74 2.47 13.66
C PRO A 230 -21.96 1.54 12.71
N LEU A 231 -21.72 1.99 11.47
CA LEU A 231 -20.72 1.38 10.60
C LEU A 231 -19.38 2.09 10.83
N ARG A 232 -18.28 1.34 11.03
CA ARG A 232 -16.94 1.91 11.22
C ARG A 232 -16.06 1.66 10.00
N LEU A 233 -15.51 2.74 9.47
CA LEU A 233 -14.46 2.73 8.45
C LEU A 233 -13.12 2.91 9.18
N THR A 234 -12.30 1.87 9.18
CA THR A 234 -11.01 1.80 9.89
C THR A 234 -9.90 1.45 8.91
N GLY A 235 -8.65 1.70 9.28
CA GLY A 235 -7.50 1.29 8.46
C GLY A 235 -7.44 -0.23 8.19
N ASP A 236 -8.14 -1.06 8.97
CA ASP A 236 -8.21 -2.51 8.76
C ASP A 236 -9.12 -2.93 7.61
N ASN A 237 -10.23 -2.21 7.42
CA ASN A 237 -11.19 -2.49 6.34
C ASN A 237 -11.05 -1.51 5.17
N ALA A 238 -9.96 -0.74 5.15
CA ALA A 238 -9.62 0.19 4.08
C ALA A 238 -9.00 -0.52 2.88
N PHE A 239 -9.30 0.02 1.70
CA PHE A 239 -8.47 -0.17 0.53
C PHE A 239 -7.32 0.83 0.59
N LYS A 240 -6.12 0.29 0.80
CA LYS A 240 -4.90 1.07 1.01
C LYS A 240 -4.22 1.37 -0.32
N HIS A 241 -3.82 2.62 -0.48
CA HIS A 241 -2.95 3.07 -1.55
C HIS A 241 -1.57 3.31 -0.94
N TYR A 242 -0.56 2.67 -1.51
CA TYR A 242 0.76 2.62 -0.91
C TYR A 242 1.76 3.57 -1.57
N SER A 243 2.89 3.75 -0.91
CA SER A 243 4.13 4.29 -1.48
C SER A 243 5.30 3.62 -0.77
N ASN A 244 6.51 4.14 -0.93
CA ASN A 244 7.65 3.77 -0.09
C ASN A 244 8.26 5.02 0.54
N SER A 245 8.24 5.07 1.87
CA SER A 245 8.95 6.08 2.66
C SER A 245 10.26 5.50 3.17
N GLY A 246 11.29 6.32 3.26
CA GLY A 246 12.59 5.91 3.77
C GLY A 246 13.65 6.99 3.72
N ILE A 247 14.62 6.82 4.61
CA ILE A 247 15.81 7.68 4.70
C ILE A 247 16.79 7.36 3.57
N ASP A 248 17.01 6.08 3.27
CA ASP A 248 17.98 5.62 2.27
C ASP A 248 17.48 4.33 1.58
N TYR A 249 18.39 3.53 1.01
CA TYR A 249 18.05 2.27 0.34
C TYR A 249 17.67 1.15 1.32
N SER A 250 18.33 1.06 2.48
CA SER A 250 18.13 0.01 3.49
C SER A 250 17.00 0.34 4.47
N ASN A 251 16.68 1.64 4.58
CA ASN A 251 15.70 2.17 5.52
C ASN A 251 14.32 2.45 4.90
N ARG A 252 13.93 1.73 3.85
CA ARG A 252 12.61 1.88 3.22
C ARG A 252 11.58 0.95 3.84
N TYR A 253 10.35 1.43 3.92
CA TYR A 253 9.18 0.60 4.21
C TYR A 253 8.00 1.02 3.33
N GLN A 254 7.05 0.10 3.20
CA GLN A 254 5.81 0.33 2.47
C GLN A 254 4.90 1.27 3.30
N SER A 255 4.80 2.52 2.89
CA SER A 255 3.95 3.52 3.56
C SER A 255 2.53 3.49 2.98
N THR A 256 1.53 3.80 3.80
CA THR A 256 0.14 3.99 3.33
C THR A 256 -0.11 5.48 3.19
N VAL A 257 -0.42 5.96 1.99
CA VAL A 257 -0.58 7.40 1.69
C VAL A 257 -2.03 7.82 1.55
N LYS A 258 -2.94 6.86 1.35
CA LYS A 258 -4.38 7.05 1.29
C LYS A 258 -5.11 5.78 1.68
N GLU A 259 -6.23 5.94 2.36
CA GLU A 259 -7.19 4.87 2.66
C GLU A 259 -8.54 5.22 2.05
N SER A 260 -9.25 4.21 1.55
CA SER A 260 -10.51 4.40 0.85
C SER A 260 -11.50 3.26 1.05
N TRP A 261 -12.77 3.61 0.97
CA TRP A 261 -13.92 2.72 1.13
C TRP A 261 -14.99 3.13 0.15
N THR A 262 -15.85 2.18 -0.23
CA THR A 262 -17.08 2.50 -0.94
C THR A 262 -18.26 2.06 -0.11
N VAL A 263 -19.04 3.00 0.43
CA VAL A 263 -20.20 2.69 1.26
C VAL A 263 -21.40 2.43 0.37
N ASN A 264 -22.08 1.31 0.60
CA ASN A 264 -23.33 0.95 -0.04
C ASN A 264 -24.49 0.93 0.99
N PRO A 265 -25.34 1.97 1.01
CA PRO A 265 -26.48 2.05 1.91
C PRO A 265 -27.56 1.02 1.58
N LEU A 266 -28.16 0.42 2.61
CA LEU A 266 -29.27 -0.53 2.45
C LEU A 266 -30.65 0.14 2.53
N GLN A 267 -30.70 1.41 2.93
CA GLN A 267 -31.90 2.22 3.09
C GLN A 267 -31.64 3.65 2.61
N ASN A 268 -32.70 4.36 2.22
CA ASN A 268 -32.62 5.80 1.98
C ASN A 268 -32.55 6.52 3.33
N GLY A 269 -31.85 7.65 3.39
CA GLY A 269 -31.80 8.44 4.62
C GLY A 269 -30.67 9.44 4.65
N SER A 270 -30.20 9.76 5.86
CA SER A 270 -29.05 10.62 6.09
C SER A 270 -28.04 9.91 6.97
N ILE A 271 -26.78 9.93 6.56
CA ILE A 271 -25.64 9.45 7.35
C ILE A 271 -24.87 10.66 7.87
N THR A 272 -24.52 10.64 9.15
CA THR A 272 -23.62 11.61 9.77
C THR A 272 -22.27 10.94 10.02
N PRO A 273 -21.22 11.29 9.26
CA PRO A 273 -19.88 10.81 9.50
C PRO A 273 -19.24 11.53 10.69
N THR A 274 -18.63 10.79 11.59
CA THR A 274 -17.88 11.32 12.74
C THR A 274 -16.49 10.71 12.77
N ILE A 275 -15.45 11.55 12.73
CA ILE A 275 -14.07 11.10 12.86
C ILE A 275 -13.73 10.97 14.35
N TYR A 276 -13.27 9.81 14.75
CA TYR A 276 -12.68 9.53 16.06
C TYR A 276 -11.17 9.44 15.94
N PHE A 277 -10.43 10.01 16.89
CA PHE A 277 -8.97 10.05 16.90
C PHE A 277 -8.39 10.19 18.32
N THR A 278 -7.11 9.87 18.52
CA THR A 278 -6.40 10.02 19.80
C THR A 278 -5.48 11.26 19.78
N ASN A 279 -4.63 11.41 20.80
CA ASN A 279 -3.55 12.40 20.77
C ASN A 279 -2.53 12.14 19.64
N GLU A 280 -2.44 10.92 19.11
CA GLU A 280 -1.55 10.58 17.99
C GLU A 280 -1.91 11.39 16.73
N GLU A 281 -3.18 11.49 16.41
CA GLU A 281 -3.62 12.16 15.19
C GLU A 281 -3.96 13.64 15.41
N LYS A 282 -4.01 14.08 16.68
CA LYS A 282 -4.38 15.45 17.04
C LYS A 282 -3.41 16.45 16.42
N GLY A 283 -3.96 17.45 15.73
CA GLY A 283 -3.20 18.49 15.04
C GLY A 283 -2.89 18.17 13.56
N LYS A 284 -3.07 16.92 13.10
CA LYS A 284 -3.00 16.59 11.67
C LYS A 284 -4.18 17.22 10.92
N THR A 285 -4.00 17.50 9.63
CA THR A 285 -5.08 17.98 8.74
C THR A 285 -5.22 16.99 7.59
N LEU A 286 -6.45 16.63 7.24
CA LEU A 286 -6.77 15.60 6.26
C LEU A 286 -7.56 16.17 5.09
N ASP A 287 -7.29 15.67 3.88
CA ASP A 287 -8.24 15.76 2.77
C ASP A 287 -9.21 14.58 2.89
N VAL A 288 -10.46 14.85 3.25
CA VAL A 288 -11.50 13.84 3.45
C VAL A 288 -12.49 13.90 2.31
N GLU A 289 -12.63 12.80 1.58
CA GLU A 289 -13.63 12.63 0.53
C GLU A 289 -14.87 11.92 1.08
N ILE A 290 -16.05 12.50 0.82
CA ILE A 290 -17.35 11.91 1.12
C ILE A 290 -18.27 12.11 -0.06
N GLY A 291 -18.73 11.02 -0.67
CA GLY A 291 -19.70 11.07 -1.78
C GLY A 291 -19.19 11.82 -3.00
N GLY A 292 -17.87 11.77 -3.26
CA GLY A 292 -17.21 12.44 -4.39
C GLY A 292 -16.85 13.91 -4.13
N LYS A 293 -17.07 14.43 -2.92
CA LYS A 293 -16.65 15.79 -2.51
C LYS A 293 -15.49 15.70 -1.53
N VAL A 294 -14.40 16.40 -1.83
CA VAL A 294 -13.23 16.50 -0.94
C VAL A 294 -13.35 17.77 -0.10
N SER A 295 -13.07 17.64 1.20
CA SER A 295 -13.01 18.76 2.15
C SER A 295 -11.80 18.63 3.06
N GLU A 296 -11.19 19.75 3.40
CA GLU A 296 -10.12 19.83 4.39
C GLU A 296 -10.70 19.70 5.81
N VAL A 297 -10.14 18.80 6.61
CA VAL A 297 -10.56 18.53 7.98
C VAL A 297 -9.36 18.53 8.92
N ALA A 298 -9.24 19.57 9.73
CA ALA A 298 -8.26 19.62 10.82
C ALA A 298 -8.69 18.71 11.98
N LEU A 299 -7.80 17.84 12.48
CA LEU A 299 -8.01 17.02 13.68
C LEU A 299 -7.65 17.81 14.95
N SER A 300 -8.24 19.00 15.07
CA SER A 300 -8.14 19.89 16.22
C SER A 300 -9.55 20.35 16.65
N GLY A 301 -9.70 20.71 17.93
CA GLY A 301 -10.97 21.19 18.48
C GLY A 301 -12.10 20.16 18.55
N GLY A 302 -11.78 18.86 18.54
CA GLY A 302 -12.76 17.79 18.74
C GLY A 302 -13.30 17.77 20.18
N LYS A 303 -14.50 17.22 20.36
CA LYS A 303 -15.05 16.98 21.71
C LYS A 303 -14.31 15.79 22.33
N THR A 304 -13.77 15.98 23.52
CA THR A 304 -13.15 14.90 24.29
C THR A 304 -14.21 13.94 24.81
N GLU A 305 -14.00 12.65 24.63
CA GLU A 305 -14.79 11.57 25.20
C GLU A 305 -13.90 10.63 25.99
N LYS A 306 -14.35 10.23 27.18
CA LYS A 306 -13.69 9.17 27.93
C LYS A 306 -13.77 7.88 27.12
N LEU A 307 -12.65 7.19 27.00
CA LEU A 307 -12.60 5.89 26.35
C LEU A 307 -13.51 4.92 27.11
N ASN A 308 -14.27 4.10 26.39
CA ASN A 308 -15.18 3.12 26.99
C ASN A 308 -14.38 1.92 27.52
N ASN A 309 -13.67 2.10 28.63
CA ASN A 309 -12.85 1.09 29.26
C ASN A 309 -12.81 1.21 30.79
N ASN A 310 -12.30 0.17 31.45
CA ASN A 310 -11.92 0.19 32.86
C ASN A 310 -10.42 -0.13 32.97
N PRO A 311 -9.55 0.90 32.97
CA PRO A 311 -8.10 0.70 32.90
C PRO A 311 -7.53 -0.16 34.04
N GLU A 312 -8.17 -0.16 35.22
CA GLU A 312 -7.73 -0.93 36.39
C GLU A 312 -7.84 -2.44 36.18
N THR A 313 -8.68 -2.89 35.24
CA THR A 313 -8.93 -4.31 34.91
C THR A 313 -7.96 -4.85 33.85
N ALA A 314 -7.12 -4.00 33.27
CA ALA A 314 -6.03 -4.42 32.38
C ALA A 314 -4.75 -4.59 33.22
N LYS A 315 -4.24 -5.83 33.31
CA LYS A 315 -3.04 -6.16 34.06
C LYS A 315 -1.90 -6.47 33.10
N PHE A 316 -0.85 -5.67 33.15
CA PHE A 316 0.35 -5.83 32.33
C PHE A 316 1.35 -6.72 33.05
N GLY A 317 1.79 -7.79 32.38
CA GLY A 317 2.80 -8.71 32.87
C GLY A 317 4.24 -8.20 32.70
N PRO A 318 5.24 -9.06 32.98
CA PRO A 318 6.64 -8.75 32.78
C PRO A 318 6.98 -8.44 31.31
N LEU A 319 8.05 -7.68 31.12
CA LEU A 319 8.61 -7.38 29.79
C LEU A 319 9.63 -8.45 29.41
N TYR A 320 9.44 -9.05 28.23
CA TYR A 320 10.36 -10.03 27.67
C TYR A 320 11.02 -9.47 26.42
N GLN A 321 12.34 -9.62 26.31
CA GLN A 321 13.12 -9.16 25.16
C GLN A 321 13.63 -10.33 24.31
N SER A 322 13.67 -10.15 22.99
CA SER A 322 14.37 -11.02 22.05
C SER A 322 15.05 -10.22 20.93
N GLY A 323 16.05 -10.80 20.27
CA GLY A 323 16.99 -10.13 19.34
C GLY A 323 18.39 -9.96 19.97
N SER A 324 19.33 -9.26 19.34
CA SER A 324 19.25 -8.48 18.10
C SER A 324 19.10 -9.36 16.84
N PHE A 325 18.25 -8.93 15.89
CA PHE A 325 18.07 -9.58 14.58
C PHE A 325 18.40 -8.61 13.44
N TYR A 326 19.14 -9.03 12.42
CA TYR A 326 19.26 -8.23 11.20
C TYR A 326 17.88 -7.99 10.57
N SER A 327 17.53 -6.74 10.30
CA SER A 327 16.19 -6.35 9.87
C SER A 327 16.20 -5.08 9.02
N GLY A 328 15.14 -4.86 8.25
CA GLY A 328 14.79 -3.52 7.75
C GLY A 328 13.79 -2.84 8.70
N PRO A 329 13.42 -1.57 8.45
CA PRO A 329 12.46 -0.86 9.30
C PRO A 329 11.06 -1.48 9.22
N GLY A 330 10.58 -1.80 8.02
CA GLY A 330 9.27 -2.44 7.81
C GLY A 330 9.29 -3.96 8.02
N GLY A 331 8.10 -4.53 8.15
CA GLY A 331 7.88 -5.98 8.28
C GLY A 331 8.33 -6.56 9.62
N VAL A 332 8.09 -7.86 9.79
CA VAL A 332 8.38 -8.58 11.03
C VAL A 332 9.08 -9.90 10.73
N HIS A 333 9.86 -10.38 11.70
CA HIS A 333 10.36 -11.75 11.61
C HIS A 333 9.22 -12.74 11.88
N GLY A 334 9.31 -13.95 11.35
CA GLY A 334 8.41 -15.07 11.71
C GLY A 334 6.91 -14.76 11.61
N ASN A 335 6.11 -15.58 12.31
CA ASN A 335 4.67 -15.38 12.44
C ASN A 335 4.37 -14.77 13.82
N LEU A 336 3.84 -13.55 13.88
CA LEU A 336 3.51 -12.86 15.13
C LEU A 336 2.46 -13.60 15.96
N SER A 337 1.50 -14.28 15.31
CA SER A 337 0.46 -15.06 16.00
C SER A 337 1.00 -16.31 16.69
N ALA A 338 2.22 -16.74 16.34
CA ALA A 338 2.86 -17.94 16.90
C ALA A 338 3.81 -17.63 18.08
N ILE A 339 3.96 -16.36 18.47
CA ILE A 339 4.87 -15.96 19.55
C ILE A 339 4.41 -16.54 20.90
N SER A 340 5.36 -17.11 21.65
CA SER A 340 5.21 -17.55 23.04
C SER A 340 6.54 -17.32 23.77
N ILE A 341 6.48 -16.90 25.04
CA ILE A 341 7.67 -16.76 25.90
C ILE A 341 8.45 -18.07 26.05
N GLU A 342 7.76 -19.22 25.98
CA GLU A 342 8.34 -20.55 26.15
C GLU A 342 9.09 -21.05 24.90
N LYS A 343 8.86 -20.42 23.74
CA LYS A 343 9.38 -20.88 22.45
C LYS A 343 10.36 -19.87 21.88
N ARG A 344 11.45 -20.39 21.31
CA ARG A 344 12.34 -19.57 20.49
C ARG A 344 11.62 -19.09 19.23
N TRP A 345 11.88 -17.85 18.85
CA TRP A 345 11.22 -17.17 17.75
C TRP A 345 12.21 -16.15 17.14
N PRO A 346 12.21 -15.92 15.82
CA PRO A 346 11.33 -16.49 14.78
C PRO A 346 11.66 -17.92 14.35
N GLN A 347 12.82 -18.45 14.72
CA GLN A 347 13.32 -19.78 14.36
C GLN A 347 13.80 -20.54 15.60
N ASN A 348 13.94 -21.86 15.51
CA ASN A 348 14.35 -22.71 16.65
C ASN A 348 15.79 -22.43 17.15
N ASN A 349 16.62 -21.81 16.32
CA ASN A 349 17.98 -21.38 16.66
C ASN A 349 18.04 -19.91 17.13
N SER A 350 16.92 -19.18 17.16
CA SER A 350 16.88 -17.79 17.63
C SER A 350 17.09 -17.70 19.15
N PRO A 351 17.54 -16.54 19.67
CA PRO A 351 17.61 -16.31 21.10
C PRO A 351 16.27 -16.58 21.78
N ALA A 352 16.32 -17.15 23.00
CA ALA A 352 15.13 -17.28 23.83
C ALA A 352 14.70 -15.91 24.35
N TRP A 353 13.40 -15.76 24.63
CA TRP A 353 12.88 -14.59 25.31
C TRP A 353 13.51 -14.46 26.69
N LYS A 354 14.09 -13.30 26.97
CA LYS A 354 14.69 -12.99 28.26
C LYS A 354 13.81 -12.00 29.01
N GLU A 355 13.37 -12.37 30.20
CA GLU A 355 12.68 -11.45 31.09
C GLU A 355 13.60 -10.30 31.51
N GLN A 356 13.12 -9.07 31.39
CA GLN A 356 13.78 -7.87 31.86
C GLN A 356 13.19 -7.46 33.21
N SER A 357 13.55 -8.19 34.28
CA SER A 357 12.93 -8.05 35.60
C SER A 357 13.13 -6.69 36.28
N SER A 358 14.14 -5.92 35.86
CA SER A 358 14.35 -4.54 36.32
C SER A 358 13.55 -3.50 35.54
N TRP A 359 12.95 -3.88 34.41
CA TRP A 359 12.23 -2.95 33.55
C TRP A 359 10.76 -2.83 33.98
N LYS A 360 10.21 -1.63 33.83
CA LYS A 360 8.86 -1.25 34.21
C LYS A 360 8.21 -0.45 33.10
N ASN A 361 6.89 -0.54 33.02
CA ASN A 361 6.11 0.37 32.18
C ASN A 361 6.27 1.82 32.69
N ASN A 362 6.10 2.79 31.79
CA ASN A 362 6.26 4.23 32.04
C ASN A 362 7.72 4.70 32.22
N GLU A 363 8.68 3.85 31.87
CA GLU A 363 10.10 4.17 31.82
C GLU A 363 10.63 3.98 30.38
N THR A 364 11.75 4.62 30.08
CA THR A 364 12.47 4.48 28.80
C THR A 364 13.85 3.92 29.04
N TYR A 365 14.27 3.00 28.17
CA TYR A 365 15.56 2.32 28.26
C TYR A 365 16.41 2.62 27.02
N GLU A 366 17.69 2.79 27.25
CA GLU A 366 18.68 2.86 26.18
C GLU A 366 19.33 1.48 26.02
N VAL A 367 19.05 0.83 24.90
CA VAL A 367 19.50 -0.54 24.63
C VAL A 367 20.59 -0.50 23.57
N PRO A 368 21.74 -1.17 23.77
CA PRO A 368 22.75 -1.32 22.74
C PRO A 368 22.14 -1.90 21.46
N ALA A 369 22.43 -1.30 20.32
CA ALA A 369 21.85 -1.68 19.05
C ALA A 369 22.91 -1.71 17.95
N GLU A 370 22.74 -2.62 17.01
CA GLU A 370 23.59 -2.74 15.83
C GLU A 370 22.92 -2.07 14.63
N MET A 371 23.71 -1.70 13.63
CA MET A 371 23.19 -1.17 12.37
C MET A 371 22.26 -2.19 11.71
N ASN A 372 21.14 -1.72 11.17
CA ASN A 372 20.12 -2.55 10.51
C ASN A 372 19.64 -3.72 11.39
N SER A 373 19.34 -3.44 12.64
CA SER A 373 18.94 -4.47 13.59
C SER A 373 17.61 -4.16 14.28
N ALA A 374 16.92 -5.21 14.69
CA ALA A 374 15.66 -5.12 15.41
C ALA A 374 15.73 -5.86 16.75
N THR A 375 15.17 -5.22 17.77
CA THR A 375 14.92 -5.79 19.09
C THR A 375 13.41 -5.86 19.30
N TYR A 376 12.93 -6.96 19.86
CA TYR A 376 11.52 -7.18 20.13
C TYR A 376 11.26 -7.14 21.62
N LEU A 377 10.18 -6.47 22.02
CA LEU A 377 9.56 -6.64 23.33
C LEU A 377 8.23 -7.37 23.19
N LEU A 378 7.99 -8.30 24.10
CA LEU A 378 6.72 -9.00 24.29
C LEU A 378 6.23 -8.72 25.70
N GLN A 379 4.96 -8.35 25.81
CA GLN A 379 4.26 -8.19 27.07
C GLN A 379 2.88 -8.83 26.99
N GLU A 380 2.56 -9.67 27.96
CA GLU A 380 1.21 -10.21 28.10
C GLU A 380 0.33 -9.23 28.88
N ILE A 381 -0.89 -9.01 28.40
CA ILE A 381 -1.87 -8.10 29.00
C ILE A 381 -3.15 -8.90 29.26
N THR A 382 -3.46 -9.13 30.53
CA THR A 382 -4.71 -9.79 30.92
C THR A 382 -5.81 -8.74 31.06
N SER A 383 -6.91 -8.92 30.33
CA SER A 383 -8.08 -8.04 30.37
C SER A 383 -9.32 -8.82 30.84
N GLU A 384 -10.09 -8.25 31.76
CA GLU A 384 -11.33 -8.89 32.26
C GLU A 384 -12.49 -8.85 31.25
N SER A 385 -12.44 -7.91 30.29
CA SER A 385 -13.43 -7.75 29.21
C SER A 385 -12.78 -7.39 27.88
N ASP A 386 -13.56 -7.47 26.80
CA ASP A 386 -13.22 -6.77 25.56
C ASP A 386 -13.26 -5.27 25.85
N GLN A 387 -12.15 -4.56 25.65
CA GLN A 387 -12.08 -3.12 25.88
C GLN A 387 -10.97 -2.48 25.05
N PRO A 388 -11.18 -1.24 24.56
CA PRO A 388 -10.07 -0.44 24.05
C PRO A 388 -9.15 0.01 25.20
N TYR A 389 -7.85 0.14 24.94
CA TYR A 389 -6.87 0.65 25.90
C TYR A 389 -5.79 1.44 25.17
N ILE A 390 -5.48 2.66 25.61
CA ILE A 390 -4.45 3.48 24.98
C ILE A 390 -3.12 3.26 25.71
N ILE A 391 -2.05 3.05 24.94
CA ILE A 391 -0.67 3.02 25.43
C ILE A 391 0.18 4.03 24.67
N GLY A 392 1.30 4.42 25.27
CA GLY A 392 2.37 5.15 24.62
C GLY A 392 3.51 4.21 24.27
N ILE A 393 4.17 4.44 23.15
CA ILE A 393 5.40 3.74 22.75
C ILE A 393 6.47 4.79 22.56
N THR A 394 7.65 4.58 23.14
CA THR A 394 8.85 5.35 22.78
C THR A 394 9.75 4.48 21.94
N SER A 395 10.15 4.97 20.79
CA SER A 395 10.95 4.23 19.81
C SER A 395 12.10 5.08 19.25
N GLY A 396 13.10 4.41 18.67
CA GLY A 396 14.24 5.07 18.01
C GLY A 396 13.97 5.37 16.53
N ASP A 397 14.56 4.56 15.65
CA ASP A 397 14.59 4.83 14.20
C ASP A 397 13.35 4.33 13.45
N ALA A 398 12.72 3.23 13.90
CA ALA A 398 11.41 2.79 13.42
C ALA A 398 10.75 1.84 14.43
N VAL A 399 9.43 1.67 14.30
CA VAL A 399 8.64 0.81 15.17
C VAL A 399 7.57 0.04 14.40
N THR A 400 7.35 -1.21 14.81
CA THR A 400 6.15 -1.98 14.46
C THR A 400 5.47 -2.42 15.75
N VAL A 401 4.23 -2.00 15.97
CA VAL A 401 3.41 -2.36 17.14
C VAL A 401 2.36 -3.37 16.71
N SER A 402 2.24 -4.48 17.43
CA SER A 402 1.23 -5.50 17.13
C SER A 402 0.57 -6.05 18.39
N LEU A 403 -0.70 -6.44 18.26
CA LEU A 403 -1.48 -7.06 19.31
C LEU A 403 -2.11 -8.34 18.79
N ASN A 404 -1.90 -9.46 19.49
CA ASN A 404 -2.47 -10.76 19.14
C ASN A 404 -2.17 -11.18 17.69
N GLY A 405 -0.96 -10.86 17.21
CA GLY A 405 -0.50 -11.19 15.86
C GLY A 405 -0.86 -10.18 14.77
N LYS A 406 -1.64 -9.14 15.10
CA LYS A 406 -2.06 -8.11 14.15
C LYS A 406 -1.26 -6.82 14.33
N VAL A 407 -0.65 -6.33 13.25
CA VAL A 407 0.04 -5.03 13.23
C VAL A 407 -0.99 -3.90 13.36
N LEU A 408 -0.77 -3.01 14.33
CA LEU A 408 -1.59 -1.83 14.61
C LEU A 408 -0.93 -0.54 14.09
N ALA A 409 0.40 -0.47 14.15
CA ALA A 409 1.16 0.67 13.63
C ALA A 409 2.51 0.18 13.09
N GLU A 410 2.96 0.78 12.00
CA GLU A 410 4.30 0.59 11.43
C GLU A 410 4.74 1.89 10.73
N HIS A 411 5.85 2.46 11.19
CA HIS A 411 6.46 3.64 10.56
C HIS A 411 7.92 3.82 10.97
N ASN A 412 8.63 4.67 10.24
CA ASN A 412 9.97 5.12 10.58
C ASN A 412 9.96 6.45 11.35
N ASN A 413 11.16 6.91 11.69
CA ASN A 413 11.48 8.23 12.18
C ASN A 413 12.16 9.04 11.06
N PRO A 414 11.38 9.61 10.12
CA PRO A 414 11.92 10.20 8.90
C PRO A 414 12.77 11.44 9.17
N PHE A 415 12.54 12.11 10.31
CA PHE A 415 13.26 13.30 10.74
C PHE A 415 14.50 13.00 11.59
N LYS A 416 14.81 11.72 11.84
CA LYS A 416 16.00 11.27 12.59
C LYS A 416 16.08 11.88 13.98
N GLU A 417 14.93 12.08 14.63
CA GLU A 417 14.88 12.51 16.02
C GLU A 417 15.51 11.43 16.92
N ARG A 418 15.99 11.79 18.12
CA ARG A 418 16.60 10.79 19.02
C ARG A 418 15.61 9.70 19.43
N SER A 419 14.34 10.06 19.56
CA SER A 419 13.25 9.15 19.90
C SER A 419 11.93 9.73 19.43
N LEU A 420 11.01 8.87 19.00
CA LEU A 420 9.61 9.20 18.77
C LEU A 420 8.75 8.75 19.94
N LYS A 421 7.58 9.38 20.07
CA LYS A 421 6.52 8.97 20.98
C LYS A 421 5.24 8.76 20.19
N ASP A 422 4.73 7.55 20.23
CA ASP A 422 3.53 7.14 19.52
C ASP A 422 2.42 6.85 20.53
N VAL A 423 1.19 7.26 20.24
CA VAL A 423 0.01 6.87 21.03
C VAL A 423 -0.76 5.80 20.26
N ILE A 424 -0.97 4.63 20.86
CA ILE A 424 -1.54 3.45 20.20
C ILE A 424 -2.77 2.94 20.96
N LEU A 425 -3.86 2.73 20.22
CA LEU A 425 -5.12 2.18 20.68
C LEU A 425 -5.12 0.65 20.52
N LEU A 426 -5.09 -0.06 21.64
CA LEU A 426 -5.15 -1.52 21.71
C LEU A 426 -6.60 -2.00 21.79
N PRO A 427 -7.08 -2.84 20.85
CA PRO A 427 -8.37 -3.51 20.98
C PRO A 427 -8.22 -4.79 21.82
N LEU A 428 -8.09 -4.66 23.14
CA LEU A 428 -7.91 -5.80 24.05
C LEU A 428 -9.14 -6.72 23.99
N LYS A 429 -8.87 -8.02 24.01
CA LYS A 429 -9.86 -9.09 24.16
C LYS A 429 -9.88 -9.58 25.59
N LYS A 430 -11.04 -10.05 26.05
CA LYS A 430 -11.14 -10.76 27.33
C LYS A 430 -10.13 -11.92 27.37
N GLY A 431 -9.37 -12.00 28.46
CA GLY A 431 -8.29 -12.96 28.64
C GLY A 431 -6.92 -12.36 28.34
N THR A 432 -5.96 -13.22 27.98
CA THR A 432 -4.57 -12.82 27.72
C THR A 432 -4.40 -12.30 26.30
N ASN A 433 -3.85 -11.10 26.20
CA ASN A 433 -3.44 -10.47 24.95
C ASN A 433 -1.91 -10.40 24.87
N LYS A 434 -1.35 -10.51 23.68
CA LYS A 434 0.10 -10.44 23.45
C LYS A 434 0.42 -9.16 22.70
N LEU A 435 0.97 -8.18 23.41
CA LEU A 435 1.57 -6.99 22.82
C LEU A 435 2.99 -7.33 22.39
N VAL A 436 3.30 -7.14 21.12
CA VAL A 436 4.65 -7.32 20.57
C VAL A 436 5.06 -6.06 19.84
N VAL A 437 6.17 -5.48 20.27
CA VAL A 437 6.73 -4.27 19.69
C VAL A 437 8.11 -4.57 19.12
N LYS A 438 8.28 -4.36 17.81
CA LYS A 438 9.58 -4.37 17.13
C LYS A 438 10.13 -2.96 17.17
N PHE A 439 11.32 -2.80 17.75
CA PHE A 439 12.10 -1.58 17.70
C PHE A 439 13.25 -1.78 16.73
N TYR A 440 13.30 -0.94 15.69
CA TYR A 440 14.35 -0.99 14.69
C TYR A 440 15.39 0.09 14.94
N ASN A 441 16.64 -0.26 14.65
CA ASN A 441 17.79 0.61 14.68
C ASN A 441 18.47 0.57 13.31
N GLY A 442 18.48 1.71 12.64
CA GLY A 442 19.08 1.87 11.32
C GLY A 442 20.59 2.04 11.44
N PHE A 443 21.05 2.90 12.34
CA PHE A 443 22.45 3.35 12.35
C PHE A 443 22.99 3.79 13.72
N GLN A 444 22.16 3.95 14.75
CA GLN A 444 22.63 4.39 16.07
C GLN A 444 23.38 3.28 16.80
N LYS A 445 24.24 3.64 17.77
CA LYS A 445 24.90 2.67 18.66
C LYS A 445 23.96 2.12 19.74
N SER A 446 22.85 2.82 19.96
CA SER A 446 21.83 2.48 20.95
C SER A 446 20.48 3.00 20.49
N SER A 447 19.43 2.23 20.81
CA SER A 447 18.04 2.57 20.53
C SER A 447 17.32 2.90 21.84
N VAL A 448 16.48 3.94 21.80
CA VAL A 448 15.62 4.33 22.92
C VAL A 448 14.30 3.59 22.75
N ILE A 449 13.92 2.81 23.77
CA ILE A 449 12.70 2.00 23.74
C ILE A 449 11.89 2.17 25.03
N GLY A 450 10.56 2.09 24.95
CA GLY A 450 9.70 2.14 26.12
C GLY A 450 8.23 1.86 25.81
N ILE A 451 7.52 1.34 26.82
CA ILE A 451 6.06 1.14 26.79
C ILE A 451 5.47 1.92 27.97
N HIS A 452 4.49 2.78 27.68
CA HIS A 452 3.83 3.68 28.63
C HIS A 452 2.36 3.31 28.75
N THR A 453 1.88 3.10 29.98
CA THR A 453 0.49 2.72 30.28
C THR A 453 -0.25 3.84 31.02
N ASN A 454 0.39 5.01 31.19
CA ASN A 454 -0.16 6.19 31.85
C ASN A 454 -0.75 7.22 30.86
N GLU A 455 -0.89 6.86 29.59
CA GLU A 455 -1.55 7.70 28.60
C GLU A 455 -3.01 7.98 28.98
N GLU A 456 -3.48 9.17 28.64
CA GLU A 456 -4.87 9.54 28.86
C GLU A 456 -5.80 8.61 28.07
N GLN A 457 -6.74 7.97 28.78
CA GLN A 457 -7.73 7.06 28.21
C GLN A 457 -8.91 7.86 27.63
N VAL A 458 -8.61 8.69 26.62
CA VAL A 458 -9.57 9.57 25.96
C VAL A 458 -9.45 9.49 24.45
N MET A 459 -10.58 9.68 23.78
CA MET A 459 -10.66 9.89 22.34
C MET A 459 -11.25 11.28 22.09
N TYR A 460 -10.95 11.83 20.93
CA TYR A 460 -11.60 13.02 20.42
C TYR A 460 -12.55 12.63 19.30
N LYS A 461 -13.69 13.30 19.21
CA LYS A 461 -14.60 13.16 18.07
C LYS A 461 -14.85 14.47 17.35
N LYS A 462 -14.94 14.39 16.02
CA LYS A 462 -15.27 15.50 15.14
C LYS A 462 -16.37 15.08 14.18
N GLU A 463 -17.56 15.62 14.41
CA GLU A 463 -18.73 15.39 13.56
C GLU A 463 -18.60 16.19 12.26
N LEU A 464 -18.89 15.54 11.13
CA LEU A 464 -18.89 16.15 9.81
C LEU A 464 -20.33 16.41 9.34
N LYS A 465 -20.46 17.14 8.22
CA LYS A 465 -21.78 17.45 7.66
C LYS A 465 -22.49 16.15 7.25
N PRO A 466 -23.77 15.96 7.63
CA PRO A 466 -24.56 14.83 7.17
C PRO A 466 -24.70 14.82 5.65
N ILE A 467 -24.80 13.61 5.08
CA ILE A 467 -25.05 13.40 3.65
C ILE A 467 -26.33 12.61 3.43
N ALA A 468 -27.09 13.00 2.42
CA ALA A 468 -28.22 12.21 1.94
C ALA A 468 -27.72 10.99 1.18
N VAL A 469 -28.31 9.83 1.49
CA VAL A 469 -27.96 8.55 0.90
C VAL A 469 -29.17 7.83 0.34
N GLU A 470 -28.97 7.10 -0.74
CA GLU A 470 -29.99 6.28 -1.40
C GLU A 470 -29.58 4.81 -1.37
N LYS A 471 -30.59 3.95 -1.17
CA LYS A 471 -30.44 2.50 -1.16
C LYS A 471 -29.79 2.02 -2.45
N GLY A 472 -28.77 1.18 -2.32
CA GLY A 472 -28.10 0.52 -3.44
C GLY A 472 -27.12 1.40 -4.21
N LYS A 473 -27.02 2.72 -3.92
CA LYS A 473 -26.00 3.58 -4.52
C LYS A 473 -24.64 3.39 -3.83
N PHE A 474 -23.58 3.81 -4.52
CA PHE A 474 -22.20 3.73 -4.03
C PHE A 474 -21.70 5.13 -3.68
N TYR A 475 -21.19 5.29 -2.47
CA TYR A 475 -20.64 6.55 -1.98
C TYR A 475 -19.16 6.34 -1.64
N PRO A 476 -18.21 6.93 -2.39
CA PRO A 476 -16.81 6.83 -2.04
C PRO A 476 -16.54 7.62 -0.76
N PHE A 477 -15.72 7.02 0.10
CA PHE A 477 -15.11 7.65 1.26
C PHE A 477 -13.60 7.48 1.12
N SER A 478 -12.85 8.53 1.38
CA SER A 478 -11.40 8.40 1.48
C SER A 478 -10.81 9.46 2.39
N TRP A 479 -9.60 9.19 2.87
CA TRP A 479 -8.79 10.23 3.50
C TRP A 479 -7.31 10.08 3.14
N GLN A 480 -6.61 11.20 3.23
CA GLN A 480 -5.16 11.31 3.10
C GLN A 480 -4.71 12.54 3.87
N LEU A 481 -3.41 12.65 4.18
CA LEU A 481 -2.87 13.88 4.77
C LEU A 481 -3.05 15.06 3.82
N HIS A 482 -3.48 16.20 4.35
CA HIS A 482 -3.50 17.46 3.63
C HIS A 482 -2.09 18.02 3.55
N LYS A 483 -1.54 18.19 2.34
CA LYS A 483 -0.19 18.72 2.09
C LYS A 483 0.89 18.02 2.95
N PRO A 484 1.06 16.71 2.80
CA PRO A 484 2.11 16.00 3.53
C PRO A 484 3.49 16.55 3.16
N HIS A 485 4.46 16.36 4.04
CA HIS A 485 5.86 16.74 3.82
C HIS A 485 6.41 16.18 2.49
N SER A 486 6.01 14.96 2.16
CA SER A 486 6.34 14.25 0.93
C SER A 486 5.13 13.46 0.42
N PRO A 487 5.00 13.23 -0.90
CA PRO A 487 4.01 12.28 -1.41
C PRO A 487 4.17 10.86 -0.83
N HIS A 488 5.33 10.53 -0.26
CA HIS A 488 5.63 9.22 0.30
C HIS A 488 5.24 9.08 1.78
N THR A 489 4.94 10.19 2.47
CA THR A 489 4.68 10.21 3.91
C THR A 489 3.48 9.32 4.25
N THR A 490 3.67 8.38 5.19
CA THR A 490 2.57 7.56 5.69
C THR A 490 1.51 8.46 6.34
N ILE A 491 0.22 8.14 6.17
CA ILE A 491 -0.87 8.96 6.72
C ILE A 491 -0.81 9.07 8.24
N GLY A 492 -0.22 8.08 8.92
CA GLY A 492 0.00 8.11 10.36
C GLY A 492 -1.30 8.22 11.15
N LEU A 493 -2.33 7.46 10.78
CA LEU A 493 -3.63 7.44 11.45
C LEU A 493 -3.91 6.08 12.12
N PRO A 494 -3.01 5.54 12.96
CA PRO A 494 -3.14 4.17 13.46
C PRO A 494 -4.39 3.95 14.34
N ASN A 495 -4.93 5.00 14.96
CA ASN A 495 -6.08 4.90 15.87
C ASN A 495 -7.36 5.50 15.29
N ALA A 496 -7.26 6.31 14.24
CA ALA A 496 -8.40 7.06 13.75
C ALA A 496 -9.37 6.15 12.99
N TYR A 497 -10.66 6.48 13.07
CA TYR A 497 -11.71 5.86 12.26
C TYR A 497 -12.84 6.83 11.97
N ILE A 498 -13.61 6.54 10.92
CA ILE A 498 -14.86 7.24 10.62
C ILE A 498 -16.02 6.36 11.07
N GLU A 499 -16.83 6.87 11.98
CA GLU A 499 -18.08 6.25 12.38
C GLU A 499 -19.25 6.86 11.60
N LEU A 500 -20.04 6.01 10.94
CA LEU A 500 -21.22 6.40 10.20
C LEU A 500 -22.46 6.04 11.01
N THR A 501 -23.17 7.07 11.45
CA THR A 501 -24.42 6.93 12.19
C THR A 501 -25.60 7.38 11.32
N SER A 502 -26.67 6.60 11.34
CA SER A 502 -27.92 6.98 10.69
C SER A 502 -28.71 7.88 11.64
N LEU A 503 -29.12 9.06 11.15
CA LEU A 503 -30.22 9.78 11.78
C LEU A 503 -31.50 9.20 11.17
N ASN A 504 -32.06 8.18 11.82
CA ASN A 504 -33.46 7.84 11.58
C ASN A 504 -34.28 9.08 11.94
N LYS A 505 -34.93 9.69 10.95
CA LYS A 505 -36.04 10.61 11.19
C LYS A 505 -37.33 9.85 11.10
#